data_AF-A0A2K3IZF1-F1
#
_entry.id   AF-A0A2K3IZF1-F1
#
_cell.length_a   1.000
_cell.length_b   1.000
_cell.length_c   1.000
_cell.angle_alpha   90.00
_cell.angle_beta   90.00
_cell.angle_gamma   90.00
#
_symmetry.space_group_name_H-M   'P 1'
#
loop_
_entity.id
_entity.type
_entity.pdbx_description
1 polymer ?
#
loop_
_entity_poly.entity_id
_entity_poly.type
_entity_poly.pdbx_seq_one_letter_code
_entity_poly.pdbx_strand_id
1 'polypeptide(L)'
;MSITDLTSMGESQTQLRKEINERLSKLQAEISDYCYQCAKCTSGCEAHKLLELEPHKIVALTKRGLIDEMINSDVIWTCMSCFKCRERCPQKVAPVEILFAL
;
A
#
# COMPACT_ATOMS: atom_id res chain seq x y z
N MET A 1 2.20 4.53 -21.56
CA MET A 1 3.29 3.56 -21.40
C MET A 1 3.01 2.76 -20.14
N SER A 2 3.07 1.43 -20.23
CA SER A 2 3.01 0.58 -19.04
C SER A 2 4.32 0.71 -18.28
N ILE A 3 4.26 0.82 -16.95
CA ILE A 3 5.44 0.73 -16.09
C ILE A 3 5.76 -0.76 -15.92
N THR A 4 7.01 -1.14 -16.10
CA THR A 4 7.50 -2.49 -15.83
C THR A 4 8.49 -2.43 -14.68
N ASP A 5 8.34 -3.31 -13.70
CA ASP A 5 9.34 -3.50 -12.65
C ASP A 5 10.45 -4.41 -13.19
N LEU A 6 11.68 -3.91 -13.26
CA LEU A 6 12.82 -4.66 -13.78
C LEU A 6 13.36 -5.71 -12.81
N THR A 7 12.93 -5.70 -11.56
CA THR A 7 13.36 -6.66 -10.53
C THR A 7 12.48 -7.90 -10.52
N SER A 8 11.18 -7.74 -10.72
CA SER A 8 10.19 -8.83 -10.77
C SER A 8 9.78 -9.20 -12.20
N MET A 9 10.12 -8.37 -13.19
CA MET A 9 9.56 -8.39 -14.55
C MET A 9 8.03 -8.23 -14.58
N GLY A 10 7.44 -7.70 -13.50
CA GLY A 10 6.01 -7.45 -13.37
C GLY A 10 5.57 -6.23 -14.18
N GLU A 11 4.40 -6.33 -14.80
CA GLU A 11 3.77 -5.21 -15.51
C GLU A 11 2.70 -4.51 -14.65
N SER A 12 2.56 -3.20 -14.86
CA SER A 12 1.57 -2.37 -14.17
C SER A 12 0.13 -2.76 -14.53
N GLN A 13 -0.62 -3.24 -13.54
CA GLN A 13 -2.04 -3.59 -13.64
C GLN A 13 -2.92 -2.36 -13.49
N THR A 14 -3.08 -1.60 -14.58
CA THR A 14 -3.85 -0.35 -14.59
C THR A 14 -5.32 -0.56 -14.20
N GLN A 15 -5.94 -1.68 -14.60
CA GLN A 15 -7.34 -1.96 -14.33
C GLN A 15 -7.59 -2.27 -12.84
N LEU A 16 -6.76 -3.13 -12.23
CA LEU A 16 -6.85 -3.43 -10.79
C LEU A 16 -6.59 -2.20 -9.94
N ARG A 17 -5.61 -1.37 -10.31
CA ARG A 17 -5.36 -0.09 -9.63
C ARG A 17 -6.59 0.82 -9.65
N LYS A 18 -7.32 0.90 -10.77
CA LYS A 18 -8.56 1.68 -10.86
C LYS A 18 -9.63 1.12 -9.92
N GLU A 19 -9.81 -0.20 -9.89
CA GLU A 19 -10.78 -0.86 -9.01
C GLU A 19 -10.46 -0.60 -7.52
N ILE A 20 -9.20 -0.70 -7.13
CA ILE A 20 -8.75 -0.36 -5.76
C ILE A 20 -9.08 1.10 -5.43
N ASN A 21 -8.82 2.03 -6.34
CA ASN A 21 -9.15 3.44 -6.13
C ASN A 21 -10.66 3.67 -5.98
N GLU A 22 -11.49 2.97 -6.75
CA GLU A 22 -12.95 3.01 -6.59
C GLU A 22 -13.39 2.47 -5.24
N ARG A 23 -12.81 1.35 -4.78
CA ARG A 23 -13.07 0.79 -3.44
C ARG A 23 -12.63 1.75 -2.32
N LEU A 24 -11.47 2.38 -2.46
CA LEU A 24 -10.98 3.39 -1.51
C LEU A 24 -11.89 4.61 -1.42
N SER A 25 -12.45 5.06 -2.55
CA SER A 25 -13.40 6.19 -2.56
C SER A 25 -14.63 5.93 -1.68
N LYS A 26 -15.10 4.67 -1.62
CA LYS A 26 -16.20 4.24 -0.74
C LYS A 26 -15.82 4.28 0.75
N LEU A 27 -14.53 4.12 1.05
CA LEU A 27 -13.98 4.21 2.41
C LEU A 27 -13.60 5.66 2.79
N GLN A 28 -13.89 6.64 1.93
CA GLN A 28 -13.43 8.03 2.07
C GLN A 28 -11.90 8.12 2.20
N ALA A 29 -11.21 7.21 1.53
CA ALA A 29 -9.77 7.07 1.49
C ALA A 29 -9.26 7.35 0.08
N GLU A 30 -8.02 7.79 -0.04
CA GLU A 30 -7.37 7.98 -1.34
C GLU A 30 -5.90 7.58 -1.29
N ILE A 31 -5.41 7.06 -2.41
CA ILE A 31 -3.97 6.89 -2.61
C ILE A 31 -3.41 8.26 -2.97
N SER A 32 -2.87 8.96 -1.98
CA SER A 32 -2.32 10.28 -2.25
C SER A 32 -1.05 10.21 -3.10
N ASP A 33 -1.05 10.97 -4.19
CA ASP A 33 0.15 11.21 -4.99
C ASP A 33 1.25 11.92 -4.19
N TYR A 34 0.89 12.57 -3.07
CA TYR A 34 1.82 13.25 -2.18
C TYR A 34 2.62 12.32 -1.25
N CYS A 35 2.34 11.01 -1.22
CA CYS A 35 3.20 10.08 -0.49
C CYS A 35 4.63 10.10 -1.03
N TYR A 36 5.56 10.67 -0.23
CA TYR A 36 6.98 10.81 -0.54
C TYR A 36 7.86 9.73 0.12
N GLN A 37 7.27 8.59 0.49
CA GLN A 37 8.00 7.39 0.95
C GLN A 37 8.88 7.60 2.20
N CYS A 38 8.43 8.39 3.18
CA CYS A 38 9.17 8.65 4.42
C CYS A 38 9.28 7.47 5.40
N ALA A 39 8.61 6.34 5.12
CA ALA A 39 8.59 5.14 5.96
C ALA A 39 8.10 5.31 7.42
N LYS A 40 7.50 6.44 7.80
CA LYS A 40 6.96 6.65 9.17
C LYS A 40 5.84 5.67 9.53
N CYS A 41 5.07 5.21 8.54
CA CYS A 41 4.08 4.15 8.73
C CYS A 41 4.73 2.80 9.07
N THR A 42 5.89 2.51 8.49
CA THR A 42 6.67 1.28 8.74
C THR A 42 7.35 1.31 10.09
N SER A 43 8.03 2.40 10.44
CA SER A 43 8.68 2.53 11.76
C SER A 43 7.69 2.44 12.92
N GLY A 44 6.43 2.82 12.68
CA GLY A 44 5.35 2.73 13.66
C GLY A 44 4.57 1.42 13.66
N CYS A 45 4.84 0.48 12.74
CA CYS A 45 4.07 -0.74 12.59
C CYS A 45 4.59 -1.84 13.51
N GLU A 46 3.70 -2.45 14.30
CA GLU A 46 4.06 -3.61 15.13
C GLU A 46 4.36 -4.84 14.29
N ALA A 47 3.57 -5.07 13.23
CA ALA A 47 3.76 -6.19 12.31
C ALA A 47 5.11 -6.10 11.58
N HIS A 48 5.66 -4.89 11.36
CA HIS A 48 7.01 -4.74 10.83
C HIS A 48 8.08 -5.38 11.73
N LYS A 49 7.95 -5.22 13.04
CA LYS A 49 8.97 -5.70 14.00
C LYS A 49 9.01 -7.22 14.13
N LEU A 50 7.89 -7.88 13.86
CA LEU A 50 7.73 -9.32 14.07
C LEU A 50 7.72 -10.11 12.76
N LEU A 51 7.15 -9.52 11.70
CA LEU A 51 6.78 -10.20 10.47
C LEU A 51 7.14 -9.36 9.22
N GLU A 52 7.99 -8.35 9.39
CA GLU A 52 8.59 -7.56 8.30
C GLU A 52 7.58 -6.86 7.36
N LEU A 53 6.35 -6.60 7.82
CA LEU A 53 5.40 -5.78 7.08
C LEU A 53 5.95 -4.38 6.84
N GLU A 54 5.99 -3.94 5.58
CA GLU A 54 6.46 -2.63 5.17
C GLU A 54 5.34 -1.79 4.55
N PRO A 55 4.48 -1.12 5.36
CA PRO A 55 3.33 -0.36 4.89
C PRO A 55 3.63 0.70 3.83
N HIS A 56 4.83 1.30 3.84
CA HIS A 56 5.24 2.25 2.82
C HIS A 56 5.39 1.62 1.42
N LYS A 57 5.86 0.37 1.35
CA LYS A 57 6.01 -0.39 0.09
C LYS A 57 4.66 -0.73 -0.51
N ILE A 58 3.67 -1.08 0.32
CA ILE A 58 2.26 -1.25 -0.10
C ILE A 58 1.81 -0.01 -0.89
N VAL A 59 1.96 1.19 -0.33
CA VAL A 59 1.58 2.43 -1.03
C VAL A 59 2.36 2.61 -2.33
N ALA A 60 3.66 2.32 -2.35
CA ALA A 60 4.49 2.45 -3.55
C ALA A 60 4.04 1.51 -4.68
N LEU A 61 3.81 0.24 -4.36
CA LEU A 61 3.36 -0.79 -5.29
C LEU A 61 1.97 -0.44 -5.85
N THR A 62 1.03 -0.02 -4.99
CA THR A 62 -0.31 0.38 -5.43
C THR A 62 -0.27 1.61 -6.32
N LYS A 63 0.56 2.63 -6.00
CA LYS A 63 0.76 3.79 -6.88
C LYS A 63 1.32 3.41 -8.26
N ARG A 64 2.20 2.41 -8.32
CA ARG A 64 2.79 1.90 -9.56
C ARG A 64 1.87 0.92 -10.29
N GLY A 65 0.80 0.47 -9.66
CA GLY A 65 -0.11 -0.56 -10.19
C GLY A 65 0.49 -1.97 -10.18
N LEU A 66 1.53 -2.21 -9.38
CA LEU A 66 2.15 -3.53 -9.22
C LEU A 66 1.42 -4.30 -8.10
N ILE A 67 0.13 -4.56 -8.30
CA ILE A 67 -0.75 -5.08 -7.24
C ILE A 67 -0.46 -6.56 -6.96
N ASP A 68 -0.22 -7.35 -8.00
CA ASP A 68 0.10 -8.78 -7.86
C ASP A 68 1.34 -9.03 -6.98
N GLU A 69 2.37 -8.19 -7.07
CA GLU A 69 3.56 -8.30 -6.22
C GLU A 69 3.24 -8.12 -4.73
N MET A 70 2.25 -7.29 -4.44
CA MET A 70 1.76 -7.07 -3.08
C MET A 70 0.87 -8.23 -2.63
N ILE A 71 -0.10 -8.66 -3.45
CA ILE A 71 -1.08 -9.71 -3.08
C ILE A 71 -0.42 -11.08 -2.93
N ASN A 72 0.60 -11.38 -3.72
CA ASN A 72 1.33 -12.65 -3.65
C ASN A 72 2.25 -12.76 -2.43
N SER A 73 2.35 -11.72 -1.60
CA SER A 73 3.13 -11.73 -0.36
C SER A 73 2.23 -12.00 0.84
N ASP A 74 2.49 -13.08 1.57
CA ASP A 74 1.75 -13.39 2.81
C ASP A 74 1.88 -12.30 3.89
N VAL A 75 2.92 -11.48 3.78
CA VAL A 75 3.24 -10.41 4.73
C VAL A 75 2.10 -9.39 4.83
N ILE A 76 1.35 -9.12 3.77
CA ILE A 76 0.26 -8.12 3.81
C ILE A 76 -0.86 -8.50 4.78
N TRP A 77 -1.09 -9.80 4.97
CA TRP A 77 -2.12 -10.35 5.85
C TRP A 77 -1.75 -10.28 7.33
N THR A 78 -0.52 -9.88 7.63
CA THR A 78 -0.04 -9.68 9.01
C THR A 78 -0.48 -8.35 9.61
N CYS A 79 -1.15 -7.50 8.83
CA CYS A 79 -1.70 -6.23 9.30
C CYS A 79 -2.71 -6.46 10.43
N MET A 80 -2.43 -5.90 11.61
CA MET A 80 -3.30 -5.99 12.79
C MET A 80 -4.42 -4.95 12.81
N SER A 81 -4.58 -4.17 11.72
CA SER A 81 -5.61 -3.12 11.61
C SER A 81 -5.61 -2.12 12.79
N CYS A 82 -4.42 -1.76 13.29
CA CYS A 82 -4.27 -0.88 14.45
C CYS A 82 -4.37 0.62 14.13
N PHE A 83 -4.52 0.98 12.86
CA PHE A 83 -4.66 2.36 12.34
C PHE A 83 -3.55 3.37 12.68
N LYS A 84 -2.45 2.96 13.33
CA LYS A 84 -1.30 3.85 13.64
C LYS A 84 -0.71 4.54 12.42
N CYS A 85 -0.76 3.86 11.26
CA CYS A 85 -0.29 4.43 10.00
C CYS A 85 -1.13 5.64 9.55
N ARG A 86 -2.45 5.66 9.83
CA ARG A 86 -3.36 6.78 9.54
C ARG A 86 -3.04 7.99 10.42
N GLU A 87 -2.88 7.77 11.72
CA GLU A 87 -2.63 8.85 12.69
C GLU A 87 -1.26 9.51 12.50
N ARG A 88 -0.24 8.72 12.15
CA ARG A 88 1.14 9.21 12.09
C ARG A 88 1.51 9.83 10.74
N CYS A 89 0.76 9.57 9.68
CA CYS A 89 1.14 9.98 8.33
C CYS A 89 1.01 11.50 8.14
N PRO A 90 2.10 12.22 7.81
CA PRO A 90 2.05 13.67 7.58
C PRO A 90 1.28 14.03 6.30
N GLN A 91 1.11 13.07 5.37
CA GLN A 91 0.39 13.23 4.11
C GLN A 91 -1.01 12.61 4.15
N LYS A 92 -1.47 12.18 5.34
CA LYS A 92 -2.80 11.56 5.55
C LYS A 92 -3.06 10.33 4.66
N VAL A 93 -2.00 9.61 4.27
CA VAL A 93 -2.10 8.33 3.55
C VAL A 93 -2.08 7.19 4.55
N ALA A 94 -3.11 6.34 4.52
CA ALA A 94 -3.21 5.19 5.41
C ALA A 94 -3.11 3.87 4.62
N PRO A 95 -1.93 3.20 4.64
CA PRO A 95 -1.74 1.90 4.00
C PRO A 95 -2.77 0.82 4.41
N VAL A 96 -3.31 0.90 5.63
CA VAL A 96 -4.36 -0.02 6.09
C VAL A 96 -5.63 0.03 5.25
N GLU A 97 -5.99 1.20 4.71
CA GLU A 97 -7.17 1.36 3.85
C GLU A 97 -6.96 0.70 2.50
N ILE A 98 -5.73 0.73 1.98
CA ILE A 98 -5.35 0.00 0.77
C ILE A 98 -5.54 -1.50 0.99
N LEU A 99 -5.09 -2.03 2.13
CA LEU A 99 -5.25 -3.44 2.46
C LEU A 99 -6.72 -3.86 2.59
N PHE A 100 -7.59 -3.00 3.11
CA PHE A 100 -9.03 -3.25 3.15
C PHE A 100 -9.73 -3.13 1.79
N ALA A 101 -9.08 -2.49 0.82
CA ALA A 101 -9.59 -2.38 -0.54
C ALA A 101 -9.19 -3.56 -1.45
N LEU A 102 -8.30 -4.45 -1.00
CA LEU A 102 -7.94 -5.69 -1.71
C LEU A 102 -9.07 -6.72 -1.59
#